data_AF-A0A1G8C871-F1
#
_entry.id   AF-A0A1G8C871-F1
#
_cell.length_a   1.000
_cell.length_b   1.000
_cell.length_c   1.000
_cell.angle_alpha   90.00
_cell.angle_beta   90.00
_cell.angle_gamma   90.00
#
_symmetry.space_group_name_H-M   'P 1'
#
loop_
_entity.id
_entity.type
_entity.pdbx_description
1 polymer ?
#
loop_
_entity_poly.entity_id
_entity_poly.type
_entity_poly.pdbx_seq_one_letter_code
_entity_poly.pdbx_strand_id
1 'polypeptide(L)'
;MLVTVEDELIYFYFQEKTSASLPIGTYPDVNGFLLYDKKGRWLGYRMYRTVLGKRHVRVSIPKIRKLDYPIFNASIEDGKEYIEIKFDKDTPVHQMKEQECMLDFNEHGLFGIEVIRKPENPPGKCGLVQKFLEIDG
;
A
#
# COMPACT_ATOMS: atom_id res chain seq x y z
N MET A 1 -3.88 5.93 -8.07
CA MET A 1 -4.22 5.08 -6.91
C MET A 1 -5.29 5.78 -6.09
N LEU A 2 -6.16 5.03 -5.43
CA LEU A 2 -7.12 5.53 -4.44
C LEU A 2 -6.74 4.92 -3.07
N VAL A 3 -6.93 5.68 -2.00
CA VAL A 3 -6.63 5.26 -0.62
C VAL A 3 -7.87 5.45 0.23
N THR A 4 -8.27 4.43 0.97
CA THR A 4 -9.24 4.58 2.06
C THR A 4 -8.54 4.38 3.39
N VAL A 5 -8.98 5.13 4.39
CA VAL A 5 -8.47 5.01 5.76
C VAL A 5 -9.68 4.87 6.66
N GLU A 6 -9.84 3.67 7.21
CA GLU A 6 -10.84 3.34 8.22
C GLU A 6 -10.15 3.20 9.59
N ASP A 7 -10.93 2.97 10.64
CA ASP A 7 -10.40 2.93 12.02
C ASP A 7 -9.22 1.95 12.17
N GLU A 8 -9.37 0.74 11.62
CA GLU A 8 -8.38 -0.34 11.74
C GLU A 8 -7.68 -0.70 10.42
N LEU A 9 -8.06 -0.09 9.30
CA LEU A 9 -7.59 -0.50 7.97
C LEU A 9 -7.13 0.70 7.13
N ILE A 10 -6.12 0.46 6.28
CA ILE A 10 -5.78 1.34 5.16
C ILE A 10 -5.82 0.49 3.91
N TYR A 11 -6.64 0.86 2.93
CA TYR A 11 -6.59 0.22 1.62
C TYR A 11 -5.92 1.10 0.60
N PHE A 12 -5.06 0.50 -0.22
CA PHE A 12 -4.52 1.07 -1.43
C PHE A 12 -5.14 0.36 -2.62
N TYR A 13 -5.96 1.05 -3.41
CA TYR A 13 -6.56 0.52 -4.63
C TYR A 13 -5.76 0.97 -5.86
N PHE A 14 -5.35 -0.02 -6.66
CA PHE A 14 -4.75 0.22 -7.96
C PHE A 14 -5.79 0.27 -9.08
N GLN A 15 -6.87 -0.50 -8.94
CA GLN A 15 -7.91 -0.69 -9.94
C GLN A 15 -9.28 -0.23 -9.42
N GLU A 16 -10.19 0.17 -10.31
CA GLU A 16 -11.51 0.68 -9.93
C GLU A 16 -12.36 -0.34 -9.15
N LYS A 17 -12.99 0.11 -8.06
CA LYS A 17 -13.85 -0.72 -7.18
C LYS A 17 -15.10 -1.28 -7.89
N THR A 18 -15.55 -0.61 -8.95
CA THR A 18 -16.75 -0.93 -9.73
C THR A 18 -16.48 -1.86 -10.90
N SER A 19 -15.23 -2.26 -11.13
CA SER A 19 -14.89 -3.12 -12.25
C SER A 19 -15.45 -4.53 -12.06
N ALA A 20 -15.75 -5.23 -13.16
CA ALA A 20 -15.98 -6.68 -13.17
C ALA A 20 -14.76 -7.48 -12.66
N SER A 21 -13.65 -6.78 -12.37
CA SER A 21 -12.35 -7.27 -11.95
C SER A 21 -12.20 -7.21 -10.42
N LEU A 22 -13.24 -7.60 -9.68
CA LEU A 22 -13.13 -7.76 -8.22
C LEU A 22 -12.02 -8.76 -7.84
N PRO A 23 -11.46 -8.68 -6.63
CA PRO A 23 -10.48 -9.66 -6.17
C PRO A 23 -11.01 -11.08 -6.31
N ILE A 24 -10.22 -11.96 -6.93
CA ILE A 24 -10.50 -13.41 -7.04
C ILE A 24 -9.78 -14.21 -5.96
N GLY A 25 -8.87 -13.56 -5.23
CA GLY A 25 -8.12 -14.14 -4.13
C GLY A 25 -7.37 -13.07 -3.35
N THR A 26 -7.02 -13.46 -2.12
CA THR A 26 -6.29 -12.63 -1.16
C THR A 26 -5.13 -13.43 -0.59
N TYR A 27 -3.96 -12.80 -0.45
CA TYR A 27 -2.80 -13.39 0.20
C TYR A 27 -2.54 -12.69 1.54
N PRO A 28 -2.69 -13.38 2.70
CA PRO A 28 -2.54 -12.78 4.02
C PRO A 28 -1.08 -12.76 4.51
N ASP A 29 -0.86 -12.21 5.71
CA ASP A 29 0.41 -12.28 6.45
C ASP A 29 1.63 -11.74 5.69
N VAL A 30 1.48 -10.71 4.85
CA VAL A 30 2.61 -10.13 4.11
C VAL A 30 3.28 -9.03 4.93
N ASN A 31 4.61 -9.05 4.93
CA ASN A 31 5.42 -8.09 5.66
C ASN A 31 5.35 -6.69 5.04
N GLY A 32 4.87 -5.72 5.82
CA GLY A 32 4.60 -4.35 5.38
C GLY A 32 5.21 -3.27 6.26
N PHE A 33 5.32 -2.05 5.74
CA PHE A 33 5.84 -0.90 6.47
C PHE A 33 5.13 0.39 6.06
N LEU A 34 4.58 1.12 7.04
CA LEU A 34 4.26 2.54 6.83
C LEU A 34 5.55 3.35 6.78
N LEU A 35 5.64 4.23 5.80
CA LEU A 35 6.80 5.08 5.55
C LEU A 35 6.52 6.50 6.04
N TYR A 36 7.49 7.11 6.69
CA TYR A 36 7.38 8.47 7.20
C TYR A 36 8.58 9.31 6.79
N ASP A 37 8.34 10.59 6.54
CA ASP A 37 9.38 11.56 6.28
C ASP A 37 10.04 12.08 7.57
N LYS A 38 11.05 12.94 7.43
CA LYS A 38 11.76 13.56 8.57
C LYS A 38 10.84 14.40 9.48
N LYS A 39 9.67 14.83 8.99
CA LYS A 39 8.70 15.65 9.73
C LYS A 39 7.60 14.79 10.38
N GLY A 40 7.71 13.46 10.31
CA GLY A 40 6.69 12.53 10.82
C GLY A 40 5.38 12.54 10.01
N ARG A 41 5.41 13.04 8.77
CA ARG A 41 4.27 12.95 7.85
C ARG A 41 4.25 11.56 7.24
N TRP A 42 3.06 11.03 7.03
CA TRP A 42 2.90 9.76 6.34
C TRP A 42 3.27 9.93 4.87
N LEU A 43 4.33 9.25 4.43
CA LEU A 43 4.92 9.35 3.11
C LEU A 43 4.42 8.27 2.16
N GLY A 44 4.01 7.12 2.68
CA GLY A 44 3.53 6.01 1.87
C GLY A 44 3.68 4.66 2.55
N TYR A 45 3.91 3.63 1.76
CA TYR A 45 3.89 2.25 2.20
C TYR A 45 4.89 1.40 1.41
N ARG A 46 5.56 0.46 2.07
CA ARG A 46 6.41 -0.54 1.43
C ARG A 46 6.03 -1.93 1.89
N MET A 47 5.71 -2.81 0.95
CA MET A 47 5.53 -4.24 1.22
C MET A 47 6.79 -4.99 0.78
N TYR A 48 7.26 -5.93 1.59
CA TYR A 48 8.24 -6.89 1.13
C TYR A 48 7.53 -8.13 0.58
N ARG A 49 8.15 -8.77 -0.41
CA ARG A 49 7.67 -10.04 -0.98
C ARG A 49 8.06 -11.21 -0.07
N THR A 50 7.78 -11.09 1.23
CA THR A 50 8.04 -12.10 2.27
C THR A 50 6.88 -12.22 3.27
N VAL A 51 6.78 -13.38 3.92
CA VAL A 51 5.82 -13.62 4.99
C VAL A 51 6.23 -12.87 6.26
N LEU A 52 5.26 -12.26 6.95
CA LEU A 52 5.44 -11.57 8.22
C LEU A 52 6.11 -12.48 9.25
N GLY A 53 7.10 -11.95 9.97
CA GLY A 53 7.91 -12.71 10.93
C GLY A 53 8.84 -13.77 10.31
N LYS A 54 8.77 -14.05 9.00
CA LYS A 54 9.57 -15.06 8.31
C LYS A 54 10.26 -14.47 7.08
N ARG A 55 11.26 -13.61 7.31
CA ARG A 55 11.99 -12.87 6.25
C ARG A 55 12.62 -13.75 5.15
N HIS A 56 12.85 -15.03 5.41
CA HIS A 56 13.42 -15.97 4.43
C HIS A 56 12.37 -16.67 3.56
N VAL A 57 11.09 -16.59 3.94
CA VAL A 57 9.97 -17.19 3.19
C VAL A 57 9.45 -16.16 2.20
N ARG A 58 9.77 -16.36 0.93
CA ARG A 58 9.34 -15.48 -0.16
C ARG A 58 7.92 -15.79 -0.59
N VAL A 59 7.20 -14.73 -0.99
CA VAL A 59 5.84 -14.84 -1.52
C VAL A 59 5.82 -14.41 -2.98
N SER A 60 5.19 -15.23 -3.83
CA SER A 60 5.04 -14.93 -5.25
C SER A 60 3.81 -14.05 -5.46
N ILE A 61 4.01 -12.74 -5.37
CA ILE A 61 2.94 -11.76 -5.55
C ILE A 61 2.89 -11.33 -7.02
N PRO A 62 1.71 -11.31 -7.67
CA PRO A 62 1.56 -10.74 -9.00
C PRO A 62 2.12 -9.31 -9.09
N LYS A 63 2.57 -8.93 -10.28
CA LYS A 63 2.95 -7.54 -10.54
C LYS A 63 1.71 -6.64 -10.58
N ILE A 64 1.89 -5.36 -10.33
CA ILE A 64 0.89 -4.33 -10.66
C ILE A 64 0.89 -4.17 -12.18
N ARG A 65 -0.17 -4.63 -12.85
CA ARG A 65 -0.26 -4.53 -14.33
C ARG A 65 -1.22 -3.45 -14.82
N LYS A 66 -2.09 -2.95 -13.93
CA LYS A 66 -3.13 -1.99 -14.25
C LYS A 66 -3.24 -0.96 -13.14
N LEU A 67 -3.39 0.31 -13.53
CA LEU A 67 -3.60 1.46 -12.66
C LEU A 67 -4.74 2.28 -13.25
N ASP A 68 -5.92 2.24 -12.62
CA ASP A 68 -7.09 2.98 -13.09
C ASP A 68 -7.16 4.40 -12.53
N TYR A 69 -6.60 4.58 -11.33
CA TYR A 69 -6.60 5.87 -10.65
C TYR A 69 -5.30 6.65 -10.92
N PRO A 70 -5.37 8.00 -11.02
CA PRO A 70 -4.18 8.84 -11.20
C PRO A 70 -3.20 8.72 -10.04
N ILE A 71 -1.89 8.82 -10.32
CA ILE A 71 -0.83 8.79 -9.28
C ILE A 71 -0.22 10.15 -8.98
N PHE A 72 -0.51 11.21 -9.74
CA PHE A 72 0.03 12.56 -9.51
C PHE A 72 1.56 12.59 -9.30
N ASN A 73 2.06 13.19 -8.20
CA ASN A 73 3.49 13.19 -7.85
C ASN A 73 3.95 11.93 -7.09
N ALA A 74 3.07 10.94 -6.91
CA ALA A 74 3.42 9.69 -6.28
C ALA A 74 4.32 8.84 -7.18
N SER A 75 5.01 7.89 -6.56
CA SER A 75 5.74 6.82 -7.23
C SER A 75 5.28 5.46 -6.75
N ILE A 76 5.21 4.50 -7.67
CA ILE A 76 5.04 3.09 -7.37
C ILE A 76 6.24 2.35 -7.98
N GLU A 77 7.10 1.78 -7.13
CA GLU A 77 8.21 0.93 -7.54
C GLU A 77 7.83 -0.52 -7.29
N ASP A 78 7.58 -1.29 -8.35
CA ASP A 78 7.31 -2.74 -8.26
C ASP A 78 8.58 -3.56 -8.55
N GLY A 79 9.43 -3.69 -7.53
CA GLY A 79 10.71 -4.37 -7.58
C GLY A 79 10.62 -5.89 -7.40
N LYS A 80 11.79 -6.54 -7.36
CA LYS A 80 11.90 -7.99 -7.10
C LYS A 80 11.69 -8.36 -5.62
N GLU A 81 12.12 -7.49 -4.72
CA GLU A 81 12.10 -7.75 -3.27
C GLU A 81 10.94 -7.05 -2.55
N TYR A 82 10.48 -5.93 -3.09
CA TYR A 82 9.43 -5.12 -2.49
C TYR A 82 8.57 -4.44 -3.54
N ILE A 83 7.41 -3.95 -3.12
CA ILE A 83 6.68 -2.89 -3.79
C ILE A 83 6.68 -1.68 -2.86
N GLU A 84 7.07 -0.52 -3.37
CA GLU A 84 7.04 0.74 -2.63
C GLU A 84 6.08 1.72 -3.29
N ILE A 85 5.25 2.33 -2.46
CA ILE A 85 4.33 3.41 -2.80
C ILE A 85 4.76 4.62 -1.99
N LYS A 86 5.06 5.74 -2.66
CA LYS A 86 5.28 7.04 -2.01
C LYS A 86 4.32 8.05 -2.59
N PHE A 87 3.61 8.81 -1.75
CA PHE A 87 2.72 9.88 -2.19
C PHE A 87 3.47 11.10 -2.75
N ASP A 88 4.78 11.19 -2.47
CA ASP A 88 5.70 12.16 -3.03
C ASP A 88 7.01 11.46 -3.39
N LYS A 89 7.32 11.37 -4.68
CA LYS A 89 8.47 10.60 -5.19
C LYS A 89 9.82 11.17 -4.74
N ASP A 90 9.91 12.48 -4.53
CA ASP A 90 11.16 13.21 -4.28
C ASP A 90 11.50 13.26 -2.78
N THR A 91 10.51 13.06 -1.90
CA THR A 91 10.72 13.03 -0.45
C THR A 91 11.37 11.72 -0.01
N PRO A 92 12.49 11.76 0.73
CA PRO A 92 13.15 10.55 1.23
C PRO A 92 12.41 9.93 2.43
N VAL A 93 12.48 8.60 2.51
CA VAL A 93 12.01 7.83 3.68
C VAL A 93 12.97 8.05 4.84
N HIS A 94 12.45 8.47 5.99
CA HIS A 94 13.23 8.68 7.22
C HIS A 94 12.98 7.59 8.26
N GLN A 95 11.73 7.12 8.37
CA GLN A 95 11.34 6.09 9.31
C GLN A 95 10.38 5.08 8.65
N MET A 96 10.49 3.83 9.07
CA MET A 96 9.62 2.72 8.68
C MET A 96 9.00 2.12 9.94
N LYS A 97 7.68 1.87 9.93
CA LYS A 97 6.97 1.20 11.02
C LYS A 97 6.28 -0.04 10.48
N GLU A 98 6.61 -1.21 11.03
CA GLU A 98 6.11 -2.50 10.55
C GLU A 98 4.59 -2.60 10.68
N GLN A 99 3.95 -3.14 9.65
CA GLN A 99 2.54 -3.45 9.58
C GLN A 99 2.35 -4.83 8.96
N GLU A 100 1.19 -5.41 9.24
CA GLU A 100 0.70 -6.56 8.49
C GLU A 100 -0.15 -6.09 7.32
N CYS A 101 -0.14 -6.85 6.22
CA CYS A 101 -1.04 -6.60 5.11
C CYS A 101 -1.54 -7.86 4.43
N MET A 102 -2.68 -7.70 3.78
CA MET A 102 -3.29 -8.66 2.90
C MET A 102 -3.33 -8.10 1.48
N LEU A 103 -3.12 -8.98 0.51
CA LEU A 103 -2.94 -8.58 -0.88
C LEU A 103 -4.06 -9.12 -1.72
N ASP A 104 -4.83 -8.21 -2.30
CA ASP A 104 -5.93 -8.58 -3.19
C ASP A 104 -5.45 -8.61 -4.63
N PHE A 105 -5.81 -9.67 -5.35
CA PHE A 105 -5.43 -9.83 -6.74
C PHE A 105 -6.58 -10.37 -7.58
N ASN A 106 -6.48 -10.07 -8.87
CA ASN A 106 -7.40 -10.52 -9.90
C ASN A 106 -6.62 -11.00 -11.13
N GLU A 107 -7.33 -11.29 -12.21
CA GLU A 107 -6.72 -11.70 -13.49
C GLU A 107 -5.77 -10.64 -14.08
N HIS A 108 -5.92 -9.38 -13.68
CA HIS A 108 -5.06 -8.27 -14.08
C HIS A 108 -3.89 -8.03 -13.11
N GLY A 109 -3.65 -8.91 -12.14
CA GLY A 109 -2.53 -8.82 -11.20
C GLY A 109 -2.95 -8.24 -9.85
N LEU A 110 -2.07 -7.46 -9.22
CA LEU A 110 -2.35 -6.89 -7.91
C LEU A 110 -3.47 -5.83 -8.03
N PHE A 111 -4.58 -6.06 -7.34
CA PHE A 111 -5.76 -5.19 -7.30
C PHE A 111 -5.61 -4.11 -6.24
N GLY A 112 -5.17 -4.51 -5.05
CA GLY A 112 -4.97 -3.62 -3.93
C GLY A 112 -4.14 -4.22 -2.81
N ILE A 113 -3.88 -3.38 -1.81
CA ILE A 113 -3.18 -3.75 -0.59
C ILE A 113 -4.04 -3.28 0.58
N GLU A 114 -4.40 -4.21 1.44
CA GLU A 114 -5.08 -3.95 2.70
C GLU A 114 -4.06 -3.99 3.83
N VAL A 115 -3.89 -2.87 4.54
CA VAL A 115 -2.96 -2.77 5.66
C VAL A 115 -3.75 -2.78 6.96
N ILE A 116 -3.43 -3.73 7.83
CA ILE A 116 -3.99 -3.83 9.17
C ILE A 116 -3.26 -2.82 10.05
N ARG A 117 -3.97 -1.79 10.51
CA ARG A 117 -3.39 -0.70 11.29
C ARG A 117 -3.12 -1.16 12.71
N LYS A 118 -1.85 -1.29 13.05
CA LYS A 118 -1.43 -1.39 14.45
C LYS A 118 -1.62 -0.06 15.19
N PRO A 119 -2.36 0.01 16.31
CA PRO A 119 -2.62 1.24 17.05
C PRO A 119 -1.35 2.01 17.47
N GLU A 120 -0.26 1.29 17.74
CA GLU A 120 1.06 1.85 18.06
C GLU A 120 1.75 2.58 16.88
N ASN A 121 1.22 2.40 15.67
CA ASN A 121 1.76 2.93 14.42
C ASN A 121 0.70 3.80 13.70
N PRO A 122 0.26 4.92 14.31
CA PRO A 122 -0.77 5.75 13.69
C PRO A 122 -0.32 6.28 12.33
N PRO A 123 -1.21 6.40 11.34
CA PRO A 123 -0.95 7.22 10.16
C PRO A 123 -0.68 8.63 10.69
N GLY A 124 0.52 9.15 10.37
CA GLY A 124 0.97 10.45 10.87
C GLY A 124 0.15 11.58 10.25
N LYS A 125 0.76 12.75 10.07
CA LYS A 125 0.07 13.84 9.35
C LYS A 125 -0.23 13.42 7.90
N CYS A 126 -1.49 13.52 7.48
CA CYS A 126 -2.01 13.05 6.19
C CYS A 126 -1.83 14.02 5.00
N GLY A 127 -1.07 15.11 5.17
CA GLY A 127 -0.98 16.16 4.13
C GLY A 127 -0.43 15.69 2.77
N LEU A 128 0.32 14.58 2.72
CA LEU A 128 0.83 14.02 1.47
C LEU A 128 -0.16 13.05 0.81
N VAL A 129 -1.01 12.36 1.59
CA VAL A 129 -1.98 11.38 1.08
C VAL A 129 -3.29 12.02 0.60
N GLN A 130 -3.56 13.27 0.98
CA GLN A 130 -4.87 13.91 0.79
C GLN A 130 -5.44 13.82 -0.64
N LYS A 131 -4.61 13.89 -1.68
CA LYS A 131 -5.04 13.79 -3.09
C LYS A 131 -5.47 12.38 -3.52
N PHE A 132 -5.17 11.39 -2.70
CA PHE A 132 -5.46 9.98 -2.95
C PHE A 132 -6.58 9.46 -2.07
N LEU A 133 -6.97 10.19 -1.01
CA LEU A 133 -8.04 9.77 -0.13
C LEU A 133 -9.36 9.74 -0.90
N GLU A 134 -10.12 8.66 -0.74
CA GLU A 134 -11.53 8.66 -1.09
C GLU A 134 -12.22 9.73 -0.23
N ILE A 135 -12.85 10.69 -0.90
CA ILE A 135 -13.66 11.71 -0.23
C ILE A 135 -15.08 11.15 -0.25
N ASP A 136 -15.65 10.89 0.92
CA ASP A 136 -17.08 10.64 1.04
C ASP A 136 -17.82 11.81 0.39
N GLY A 137 -18.59 11.50 -0.66
CA GLY A 137 -19.37 12.48 -1.42
C GLY A 137 -20.50 13.10 -0.62
#